data_AF-A0A9W8MGL1-F1
#
_entry.id   AF-A0A9W8MGL1-F1
#
_cell.length_a   1.000
_cell.length_b   1.000
_cell.length_c   1.000
_cell.angle_alpha   90.00
_cell.angle_beta   90.00
_cell.angle_gamma   90.00
#
_symmetry.space_group_name_H-M   'P 1'
#
loop_
_entity.id
_entity.type
_entity.pdbx_description
1 polymer ?
#
loop_
_entity_poly.entity_id
_entity_poly.type
_entity_poly.pdbx_seq_one_letter_code
_entity_poly.pdbx_strand_id
1 'polypeptide(L)'
;MKGANQTDWKLLQQNAAPNALHDSRARFDAPKCDEDTRVEVLGEIMGWMKDRDSPTPQRLLCITGAAGAGKSAIQQTIAGICSGEDILLASYFFSVVDSTRNIVASVIPTIAYQLSRIDPAVRYFIVAAIEDDPFIFSKSLQTQMETLISRPLRKYGEESGVDLNDLPYIILIDGLDECADEDHQASLLTAIKECFLDSALPFRLIITSRPEWAIRTALDSGGCLHGIAYHIQLSNEYDATADIRRYLWRRLQDIGNRSGDPRARPPLWPTAVDVEALVRAASGQFIYAATVIRFISERRSSPVNKLNAVLTWTSGENQRSNPFAALDLLYTSIVSKAKEAYEVADTTGQDFLLLLHAYRLNIDRNPDHIVQDLDIILCSEPNAHALLISDLHSLVTTEPYSNPRVSPSQNLLRLKMYHKSFLDFLGDVNRSKDLYVPTSQVITFVAVRCLEHVGECSSDDIRWVDHVAASWDSSAA
;
A
#
# COMPACT_ATOMS: atom_id res chain seq x y z
N MET A 1 41.78 -0.34 7.00
CA MET A 1 40.61 0.56 7.03
C MET A 1 39.57 0.33 5.93
N LYS A 2 39.81 -0.44 4.85
CA LYS A 2 38.77 -0.69 3.81
C LYS A 2 37.68 -1.73 4.17
N GLY A 3 37.84 -2.49 5.26
CA GLY A 3 36.93 -3.58 5.64
C GLY A 3 35.83 -3.24 6.66
N ALA A 4 35.99 -2.17 7.45
CA ALA A 4 35.01 -1.74 8.45
C ALA A 4 33.79 -1.08 7.78
N ASN A 5 34.01 -0.01 7.01
CA ASN A 5 32.96 0.73 6.29
C ASN A 5 32.04 -0.14 5.39
N GLN A 6 32.52 -1.30 4.93
CA GLN A 6 31.71 -2.20 4.10
C GLN A 6 30.72 -3.05 4.92
N THR A 7 31.00 -3.29 6.19
CA THR A 7 30.14 -4.05 7.11
C THR A 7 28.99 -3.18 7.61
N ASP A 8 29.27 -1.94 7.99
CA ASP A 8 28.26 -1.01 8.53
C ASP A 8 27.31 -0.50 7.44
N TRP A 9 27.84 -0.31 6.23
CA TRP A 9 27.00 -0.09 5.05
C TRP A 9 26.03 -1.24 4.79
N LYS A 10 26.48 -2.50 4.95
CA LYS A 10 25.60 -3.66 4.81
C LYS A 10 24.55 -3.69 5.92
N LEU A 11 24.90 -3.28 7.14
CA LEU A 11 23.94 -3.22 8.24
C LEU A 11 22.82 -2.21 7.95
N LEU A 12 23.14 -1.05 7.38
CA LEU A 12 22.12 -0.11 6.90
C LEU A 12 21.22 -0.73 5.83
N GLN A 13 21.80 -1.43 4.84
CA GLN A 13 21.05 -2.10 3.78
C GLN A 13 20.12 -3.21 4.31
N GLN A 14 20.53 -3.93 5.36
CA GLN A 14 19.72 -5.00 5.98
C GLN A 14 18.50 -4.47 6.73
N ASN A 15 18.57 -3.24 7.24
CA ASN A 15 17.47 -2.60 7.96
C ASN A 15 16.60 -1.69 7.06
N ALA A 16 17.03 -1.42 5.83
CA ALA A 16 16.27 -0.66 4.85
C ALA A 16 15.27 -1.55 4.08
N ALA A 17 14.19 -0.94 3.60
CA ALA A 17 13.15 -1.56 2.78
C ALA A 17 13.27 -1.07 1.32
N PRO A 18 14.06 -1.74 0.45
CA PRO A 18 14.26 -1.31 -0.93
C PRO A 18 12.99 -1.40 -1.81
N ASN A 19 12.00 -2.17 -1.38
CA ASN A 19 10.65 -2.26 -1.94
C ASN A 19 9.74 -1.06 -1.58
N ALA A 20 10.13 -0.22 -0.61
CA ALA A 20 9.40 1.00 -0.26
C ALA A 20 9.80 2.21 -1.13
N LEU A 21 10.86 2.12 -1.92
CA LEU A 21 11.32 3.19 -2.82
C LEU A 21 10.31 3.45 -3.95
N HIS A 22 10.18 4.70 -4.38
CA HIS A 22 9.24 5.09 -5.44
C HIS A 22 9.50 4.43 -6.80
N ASP A 23 10.74 4.04 -7.07
CA ASP A 23 11.26 3.45 -8.32
C ASP A 23 11.49 1.93 -8.20
N SER A 24 11.08 1.32 -7.09
CA SER A 24 11.29 -0.10 -6.86
C SER A 24 10.49 -0.99 -7.81
N ARG A 25 11.07 -2.12 -8.23
CA ARG A 25 10.36 -3.14 -9.02
C ARG A 25 9.12 -3.69 -8.31
N ALA A 26 9.15 -3.77 -6.98
CA ALA A 26 7.98 -4.18 -6.17
C ALA A 26 6.77 -3.23 -6.34
N ARG A 27 7.03 -2.03 -6.88
CA ARG A 27 6.05 -0.99 -7.17
C ARG A 27 5.89 -0.76 -8.67
N PHE A 28 6.20 -1.78 -9.48
CA PHE A 28 5.88 -1.79 -10.90
C PHE A 28 4.38 -1.52 -11.10
N ASP A 29 4.06 -0.61 -12.02
CA ASP A 29 2.69 -0.13 -12.27
C ASP A 29 1.99 0.46 -11.02
N ALA A 30 2.77 1.12 -10.14
CA ALA A 30 2.21 1.89 -9.03
C ALA A 30 1.16 2.90 -9.54
N PRO A 31 0.05 3.10 -8.81
CA PRO A 31 -0.99 4.01 -9.23
C PRO A 31 -0.41 5.41 -9.42
N LYS A 32 -0.78 6.09 -10.50
CA LYS A 32 -0.44 7.49 -10.79
C LYS A 32 -1.71 8.22 -11.19
N CYS A 33 -1.75 9.53 -10.99
CA CYS A 33 -2.81 10.35 -11.56
C CYS A 33 -2.75 10.24 -13.09
N ASP A 34 -3.90 10.03 -13.73
CA ASP A 34 -4.03 10.14 -15.19
C ASP A 34 -3.80 11.62 -15.59
N GLU A 35 -3.38 11.85 -16.82
CA GLU A 35 -3.29 13.21 -17.37
C GLU A 35 -4.60 13.99 -17.15
N ASP A 36 -4.54 15.27 -16.84
CA ASP A 36 -5.71 16.10 -16.55
C ASP A 36 -6.59 15.63 -15.38
N THR A 37 -6.10 14.76 -14.48
CA THR A 37 -6.80 14.43 -13.22
C THR A 37 -6.03 14.98 -12.03
N ARG A 38 -6.75 15.38 -10.98
CA ARG A 38 -6.19 15.97 -9.76
C ARG A 38 -5.29 17.19 -10.02
N VAL A 39 -5.53 17.91 -11.13
CA VAL A 39 -4.67 19.03 -11.58
C VAL A 39 -4.59 20.13 -10.52
N GLU A 40 -5.71 20.49 -9.90
CA GLU A 40 -5.78 21.55 -8.90
C GLU A 40 -4.95 21.21 -7.67
N VAL A 41 -5.17 20.04 -7.06
CA VAL A 41 -4.40 19.60 -5.88
C VAL A 41 -2.93 19.37 -6.21
N LEU A 42 -2.59 18.84 -7.39
CA LEU A 42 -1.20 18.72 -7.83
C LEU A 42 -0.56 20.11 -7.96
N GLY A 43 -1.29 21.10 -8.49
CA GLY A 43 -0.85 22.49 -8.57
C GLY A 43 -0.58 23.10 -7.19
N GLU A 44 -1.48 22.91 -6.23
CA GLU A 44 -1.32 23.37 -4.85
C GLU A 44 -0.09 22.74 -4.19
N ILE A 45 0.08 21.42 -4.30
CA ILE A 45 1.24 20.70 -3.75
C ILE A 45 2.54 21.22 -4.37
N MET A 46 2.58 21.39 -5.70
CA MET A 46 3.77 21.90 -6.39
C MET A 46 4.09 23.36 -6.01
N GLY A 47 3.06 24.19 -5.82
CA GLY A 47 3.21 25.55 -5.30
C GLY A 47 3.79 25.55 -3.90
N TRP A 48 3.23 24.72 -3.01
CA TRP A 48 3.73 24.54 -1.66
C TRP A 48 5.19 24.06 -1.65
N MET A 49 5.55 23.08 -2.48
CA MET A 49 6.93 22.58 -2.56
C MET A 49 7.93 23.70 -2.92
N LYS A 50 7.55 24.58 -3.85
CA LYS A 50 8.43 25.64 -4.38
C LYS A 50 8.49 26.88 -3.47
N ASP A 51 7.55 27.05 -2.54
CA ASP A 51 7.50 28.20 -1.62
C ASP A 51 8.55 28.13 -0.49
N ARG A 52 9.84 28.13 -0.83
CA ARG A 52 10.98 28.03 0.11
C ARG A 52 11.33 29.35 0.78
N ASP A 53 11.04 30.47 0.11
CA ASP A 53 11.49 31.80 0.52
C ASP A 53 10.47 32.56 1.38
N SER A 54 9.32 31.94 1.69
CA SER A 54 8.34 32.48 2.63
C SER A 54 8.99 32.76 3.99
N PRO A 55 8.63 33.85 4.70
CA PRO A 55 9.20 34.18 6.01
C PRO A 55 9.03 33.08 7.07
N THR A 56 7.98 32.27 6.93
CA THR A 56 7.67 31.13 7.82
C THR A 56 7.22 29.95 6.97
N PRO A 57 8.14 29.27 6.26
CA PRO A 57 7.76 28.22 5.34
C PRO A 57 7.29 27.00 6.14
N GLN A 58 6.06 26.54 5.88
CA GLN A 58 5.61 25.26 6.41
C GLN A 58 6.43 24.16 5.74
N ARG A 59 7.11 23.34 6.56
CA ARG A 59 7.99 22.25 6.10
C ARG A 59 7.34 20.87 6.14
N LEU A 60 6.11 20.78 6.65
CA LEU A 60 5.32 19.57 6.64
C LEU A 60 4.02 19.82 5.90
N LEU A 61 3.74 18.98 4.92
CA LEU A 61 2.45 18.87 4.25
C LEU A 61 1.84 17.51 4.58
N CYS A 62 0.65 17.51 5.14
CA CYS A 62 -0.14 16.30 5.40
C CYS A 62 -1.33 16.27 4.46
N ILE A 63 -1.44 15.22 3.66
CA ILE A 63 -2.57 14.98 2.76
C ILE A 63 -3.41 13.85 3.33
N THR A 64 -4.60 14.18 3.80
CA THR A 64 -5.54 13.21 4.36
C THR A 64 -6.72 12.98 3.43
N GLY A 65 -7.29 11.78 3.46
CA GLY A 65 -8.47 11.46 2.68
C GLY A 65 -8.95 10.04 2.89
N ALA A 66 -10.18 9.77 2.51
CA ALA A 66 -10.80 8.45 2.62
C ALA A 66 -10.02 7.37 1.85
N ALA A 67 -10.34 6.11 2.15
CA ALA A 67 -9.85 4.97 1.38
C ALA A 67 -10.21 5.16 -0.10
N GLY A 68 -9.24 4.96 -1.00
CA GLY A 68 -9.49 5.06 -2.43
C GLY A 68 -9.71 6.46 -2.98
N ALA A 69 -9.42 7.52 -2.20
CA ALA A 69 -9.45 8.91 -2.68
C ALA A 69 -8.31 9.24 -3.68
N GLY A 70 -7.34 8.35 -3.87
CA GLY A 70 -6.22 8.54 -4.82
C GLY A 70 -4.95 9.14 -4.21
N LYS A 71 -4.80 9.11 -2.88
CA LYS A 71 -3.60 9.64 -2.17
C LYS A 71 -2.29 9.06 -2.70
N SER A 72 -2.18 7.72 -2.76
CA SER A 72 -0.97 7.06 -3.31
C SER A 72 -0.73 7.37 -4.78
N ALA A 73 -1.79 7.63 -5.56
CA ALA A 73 -1.66 8.06 -6.95
C ALA A 73 -1.06 9.47 -7.07
N ILE A 74 -1.53 10.40 -6.22
CA ILE A 74 -0.96 11.74 -6.09
C ILE A 74 0.51 11.65 -5.66
N GLN A 75 0.80 10.91 -4.59
CA GLN A 75 2.15 10.81 -4.05
C GLN A 75 3.13 10.17 -5.04
N GLN A 76 2.70 9.15 -5.80
CA GLN A 76 3.51 8.55 -6.85
C GLN A 76 3.75 9.49 -8.03
N THR A 77 2.76 10.31 -8.41
CA THR A 77 2.92 11.36 -9.43
C THR A 77 3.92 12.41 -8.95
N ILE A 78 3.78 12.90 -7.70
CA ILE A 78 4.71 13.85 -7.09
C ILE A 78 6.12 13.27 -7.01
N ALA A 79 6.29 12.00 -6.63
CA ALA A 79 7.60 11.33 -6.64
C ALA A 79 8.24 11.33 -8.03
N GLY A 80 7.46 11.04 -9.07
CA GLY A 80 7.93 11.09 -10.46
C GLY A 80 8.37 12.49 -10.89
N ILE A 81 7.60 13.52 -10.53
CA ILE A 81 7.95 14.92 -10.82
C ILE A 81 9.22 15.33 -10.06
N CYS A 82 9.28 15.07 -8.75
CA CYS A 82 10.42 15.44 -7.91
C CYS A 82 11.70 14.73 -8.36
N SER A 83 11.61 13.46 -8.78
CA SER A 83 12.76 12.73 -9.32
C SER A 83 13.20 13.25 -10.68
N GLY A 84 12.27 13.74 -11.51
CA GLY A 84 12.60 14.33 -12.81
C GLY A 84 13.17 15.75 -12.72
N GLU A 85 12.84 16.47 -11.65
CA GLU A 85 13.39 17.80 -11.33
C GLU A 85 14.64 17.75 -10.42
N ASP A 86 15.15 16.54 -10.09
CA ASP A 86 16.28 16.32 -9.17
C ASP A 86 16.11 16.96 -7.77
N ILE A 87 14.87 17.12 -7.30
CA ILE A 87 14.53 17.69 -5.97
C ILE A 87 14.07 16.63 -4.96
N LEU A 88 13.92 15.37 -5.37
CA LEU A 88 13.54 14.26 -4.50
C LEU A 88 14.72 13.81 -3.64
N LEU A 89 14.62 14.03 -2.34
CA LEU A 89 15.63 13.63 -1.37
C LEU A 89 15.49 12.18 -0.93
N ALA A 90 14.26 11.79 -0.58
CA ALA A 90 13.94 10.43 -0.18
C ALA A 90 12.45 10.14 -0.39
N SER A 91 12.13 8.86 -0.50
CA SER A 91 10.76 8.38 -0.58
C SER A 91 10.58 7.09 0.21
N TYR A 92 9.42 6.95 0.84
CA TYR A 92 9.01 5.73 1.53
C TYR A 92 7.53 5.51 1.31
N PHE A 93 7.17 4.36 0.77
CA PHE A 93 5.78 4.00 0.52
C PHE A 93 5.44 2.73 1.28
N PHE A 94 4.59 2.91 2.31
CA PHE A 94 4.06 1.80 3.09
C PHE A 94 3.21 0.88 2.20
N SER A 95 3.02 -0.35 2.67
CA SER A 95 2.09 -1.28 2.04
C SER A 95 1.58 -2.30 3.05
N VAL A 96 0.27 -2.32 3.34
CA VAL A 96 -0.33 -3.23 4.34
C VAL A 96 0.07 -4.69 4.10
N VAL A 97 0.10 -5.10 2.84
CA VAL A 97 0.35 -6.50 2.41
C VAL A 97 1.83 -6.88 2.45
N ASP A 98 2.74 -5.94 2.73
CA ASP A 98 4.18 -6.19 2.71
C ASP A 98 4.79 -5.90 4.08
N SER A 99 4.98 -6.98 4.84
CA SER A 99 5.50 -6.99 6.22
C SER A 99 6.83 -6.27 6.42
N THR A 100 7.62 -6.11 5.37
CA THR A 100 8.92 -5.43 5.43
C THR A 100 8.79 -3.90 5.37
N ARG A 101 7.61 -3.40 4.96
CA ARG A 101 7.31 -1.98 4.81
C ARG A 101 5.93 -1.57 5.32
N ASN A 102 5.27 -2.40 6.13
CA ASN A 102 4.12 -2.02 6.96
C ASN A 102 4.53 -1.70 8.43
N ILE A 103 5.83 -1.53 8.67
CA ILE A 103 6.41 -1.21 9.98
C ILE A 103 7.20 0.09 9.91
N VAL A 104 7.23 0.85 11.01
CA VAL A 104 8.01 2.10 11.11
C VAL A 104 9.51 1.87 11.22
N ALA A 105 9.93 0.69 11.69
CA ALA A 105 11.34 0.38 11.98
C ALA A 105 12.24 0.50 10.75
N SER A 106 11.72 0.26 9.55
CA SER A 106 12.48 0.38 8.29
C SER A 106 12.43 1.77 7.66
N VAL A 107 11.60 2.71 8.16
CA VAL A 107 11.44 4.06 7.58
C VAL A 107 12.74 4.85 7.62
N ILE A 108 13.31 5.03 8.83
CA ILE A 108 14.52 5.84 9.02
C ILE A 108 15.74 5.21 8.33
N PRO A 109 16.00 3.90 8.45
CA PRO A 109 17.08 3.25 7.71
C PRO A 109 16.95 3.42 6.19
N THR A 110 15.73 3.36 5.66
CA THR A 110 15.48 3.53 4.21
C THR A 110 15.72 4.96 3.75
N ILE A 111 15.35 5.95 4.56
CA ILE A 111 15.64 7.36 4.28
C ILE A 111 17.15 7.61 4.37
N ALA A 112 17.83 7.15 5.44
CA ALA A 112 19.28 7.26 5.59
C ALA A 112 20.05 6.59 4.44
N TYR A 113 19.57 5.43 3.96
CA TYR A 113 20.12 4.79 2.77
C TYR A 113 19.99 5.68 1.53
N GLN A 114 18.84 6.32 1.29
CA GLN A 114 18.68 7.25 0.16
C GLN A 114 19.60 8.47 0.28
N LEU A 115 19.69 9.07 1.48
CA LEU A 115 20.57 10.22 1.76
C LEU A 115 22.03 9.93 1.44
N SER A 116 22.51 8.75 1.84
CA SER A 116 23.89 8.33 1.60
C SER A 116 24.24 8.14 0.11
N ARG A 117 23.26 8.19 -0.80
CA ARG A 117 23.50 8.11 -2.24
C ARG A 117 23.73 9.46 -2.89
N ILE A 118 23.43 10.55 -2.19
CA ILE A 118 23.50 11.92 -2.72
C ILE A 118 24.96 12.37 -2.81
N ASP A 119 25.70 12.20 -1.72
CA ASP A 119 27.10 12.61 -1.63
C ASP A 119 27.89 11.59 -0.80
N PRO A 120 29.10 11.17 -1.25
CA PRO A 120 29.98 10.30 -0.48
C PRO A 120 30.30 10.79 0.95
N ALA A 121 30.35 12.09 1.20
CA ALA A 121 30.57 12.66 2.53
C ALA A 121 29.35 12.48 3.45
N VAL A 122 28.13 12.66 2.94
CA VAL A 122 26.90 12.31 3.69
C VAL A 122 26.93 10.83 4.07
N ARG A 123 27.28 9.95 3.13
CA ARG A 123 27.46 8.52 3.39
C ARG A 123 28.48 8.25 4.48
N TYR A 124 29.61 8.94 4.46
CA TYR A 124 30.66 8.79 5.46
C TYR A 124 30.12 9.09 6.86
N PHE A 125 29.40 10.20 7.07
CA PHE A 125 28.85 10.54 8.39
C PHE A 125 27.79 9.54 8.87
N ILE A 126 26.95 9.04 7.98
CA ILE A 126 25.94 8.03 8.33
C ILE A 126 26.62 6.71 8.73
N VAL A 127 27.59 6.25 7.94
CA VAL A 127 28.35 5.02 8.24
C VAL A 127 29.13 5.15 9.54
N ALA A 128 29.77 6.30 9.79
CA ALA A 128 30.48 6.55 11.03
C ALA A 128 29.54 6.53 12.26
N ALA A 129 28.29 6.99 12.12
CA ALA A 129 27.30 6.91 13.19
C ALA A 129 26.87 5.46 13.50
N ILE A 130 26.83 4.59 12.48
CA ILE A 130 26.55 3.16 12.66
C ILE A 130 27.76 2.44 13.28
N GLU A 131 28.97 2.81 12.87
CA GLU A 131 30.22 2.28 13.47
C GLU A 131 30.31 2.62 14.96
N ASP A 132 29.88 3.81 15.37
CA ASP A 132 29.84 4.26 16.78
C ASP A 132 28.77 3.53 17.60
N ASP A 133 27.63 3.23 17.00
CA ASP A 133 26.51 2.53 17.64
C ASP A 133 25.88 1.47 16.74
N PRO A 134 26.43 0.23 16.71
CA PRO A 134 25.89 -0.85 15.88
C PRO A 134 24.46 -1.28 16.26
N PHE A 135 23.98 -0.92 17.46
CA PHE A 135 22.62 -1.19 17.93
C PHE A 135 21.64 -0.06 17.60
N ILE A 136 22.03 0.93 16.80
CA ILE A 136 21.18 2.09 16.50
C ILE A 136 19.78 1.71 15.98
N PHE A 137 19.68 0.63 15.19
CA PHE A 137 18.43 0.16 14.58
C PHE A 137 17.42 -0.41 15.59
N SER A 138 17.84 -0.74 16.82
CA SER A 138 16.93 -1.17 17.89
C SER A 138 16.52 -0.05 18.85
N LYS A 139 17.01 1.19 18.62
CA LYS A 139 16.68 2.36 19.43
C LYS A 139 15.38 3.03 18.97
N SER A 140 14.90 3.98 19.76
CA SER A 140 13.70 4.77 19.42
C SER A 140 13.83 5.46 18.06
N LEU A 141 12.71 5.68 17.38
CA LEU A 141 12.66 6.39 16.10
C LEU A 141 13.32 7.78 16.19
N GLN A 142 13.09 8.51 17.28
CA GLN A 142 13.73 9.79 17.53
C GLN A 142 15.27 9.65 17.55
N THR A 143 15.80 8.66 18.27
CA THR A 143 17.25 8.43 18.33
C THR A 143 17.83 8.05 16.97
N GLN A 144 17.13 7.19 16.23
CA GLN A 144 17.54 6.81 14.88
C GLN A 144 17.54 8.02 13.94
N MET A 145 16.50 8.86 13.97
CA MET A 145 16.36 10.01 13.08
C MET A 145 17.45 11.06 13.36
N GLU A 146 17.67 11.37 14.63
CA GLU A 146 18.74 12.28 15.05
C GLU A 146 20.12 11.74 14.66
N THR A 147 20.39 10.45 14.88
CA THR A 147 21.73 9.85 14.71
C THR A 147 22.05 9.53 13.25
N LEU A 148 21.07 9.09 12.46
CA LEU A 148 21.27 8.62 11.08
C LEU A 148 20.88 9.65 10.02
N ILE A 149 20.15 10.71 10.39
CA ILE A 149 19.70 11.74 9.44
C ILE A 149 20.14 13.13 9.88
N SER A 150 19.61 13.65 10.98
CA SER A 150 19.76 15.07 11.32
C SER A 150 21.19 15.46 11.64
N ARG A 151 21.89 14.68 12.49
CA ARG A 151 23.28 14.92 12.84
C ARG A 151 24.25 14.72 11.67
N PRO A 152 24.15 13.64 10.87
CA PRO A 152 24.98 13.50 9.67
C PRO A 152 24.85 14.66 8.68
N LEU A 153 23.63 15.17 8.44
CA LEU A 153 23.42 16.28 7.51
C LEU A 153 23.94 17.62 8.05
N ARG A 154 23.82 17.88 9.36
CA ARG A 154 24.45 19.05 9.99
C ARG A 154 25.98 19.01 9.86
N LYS A 155 26.60 17.88 10.20
CA LYS A 155 28.06 17.70 10.04
C LYS A 155 28.49 17.87 8.58
N TYR A 156 27.71 17.33 7.64
CA TYR A 156 28.00 17.50 6.22
C TYR A 156 28.02 18.98 5.81
N GLY A 157 27.01 19.77 6.19
CA GLY A 157 26.98 21.20 5.89
C GLY A 157 28.12 21.98 6.57
N GLU A 158 28.40 21.68 7.84
CA GLU A 158 29.45 22.34 8.63
C GLU A 158 30.86 22.02 8.11
N GLU A 159 31.17 20.75 7.86
CA GLU A 159 32.52 20.30 7.53
C GLU A 159 32.84 20.40 6.03
N SER A 160 31.83 20.26 5.16
CA SER A 160 32.03 20.32 3.70
C SER A 160 31.87 21.73 3.13
N GLY A 161 31.32 22.67 3.92
CA GLY A 161 31.01 24.03 3.47
C GLY A 161 29.89 24.10 2.43
N VAL A 162 29.10 23.03 2.29
CA VAL A 162 27.97 22.93 1.36
C VAL A 162 26.73 23.52 2.02
N ASP A 163 26.03 24.40 1.31
CA ASP A 163 24.71 24.85 1.75
C ASP A 163 23.72 23.70 1.58
N LEU A 164 23.11 23.25 2.68
CA LEU A 164 22.11 22.19 2.65
C LEU A 164 20.89 22.57 1.78
N ASN A 165 20.69 23.87 1.49
CA ASN A 165 19.65 24.34 0.60
C ASN A 165 19.86 23.96 -0.87
N ASP A 166 21.08 23.62 -1.26
CA ASP A 166 21.43 23.17 -2.62
C ASP A 166 21.16 21.68 -2.84
N LEU A 167 20.89 20.93 -1.77
CA LEU A 167 20.51 19.53 -1.85
C LEU A 167 19.07 19.38 -2.34
N PRO A 168 18.72 18.20 -2.93
CA PRO A 168 17.33 17.78 -3.01
C PRO A 168 16.65 17.93 -1.65
N TYR A 169 15.38 18.34 -1.62
CA TYR A 169 14.77 18.77 -0.36
C TYR A 169 13.39 18.18 -0.07
N ILE A 170 12.85 17.34 -0.97
CA ILE A 170 11.55 16.71 -0.78
C ILE A 170 11.69 15.29 -0.22
N ILE A 171 11.05 15.03 0.91
CA ILE A 171 10.90 13.69 1.49
C ILE A 171 9.42 13.29 1.41
N LEU A 172 9.15 12.14 0.80
CA LEU A 172 7.80 11.61 0.60
C LEU A 172 7.55 10.40 1.51
N ILE A 173 6.45 10.41 2.26
CA ILE A 173 5.98 9.26 3.05
C ILE A 173 4.54 8.97 2.64
N ASP A 174 4.30 7.87 1.94
CA ASP A 174 2.96 7.47 1.49
C ASP A 174 2.33 6.40 2.37
N GLY A 175 1.05 6.57 2.71
CA GLY A 175 0.24 5.54 3.34
C GLY A 175 0.63 5.26 4.78
N LEU A 176 0.83 6.28 5.61
CA LEU A 176 1.18 6.06 7.01
C LEU A 176 0.12 5.22 7.77
N ASP A 177 -1.15 5.31 7.39
CA ASP A 177 -2.23 4.42 7.85
C ASP A 177 -2.04 2.95 7.49
N GLU A 178 -1.15 2.63 6.56
CA GLU A 178 -0.80 1.25 6.22
C GLU A 178 0.25 0.64 7.14
N CYS A 179 0.73 1.40 8.14
CA CYS A 179 1.52 0.85 9.22
C CYS A 179 0.65 0.06 10.20
N ALA A 180 1.11 -1.13 10.57
CA ALA A 180 0.36 -2.09 11.39
C ALA A 180 -0.01 -1.58 12.80
N ASP A 181 0.67 -0.55 13.32
CA ASP A 181 0.55 -0.11 14.71
C ASP A 181 0.41 1.42 14.79
N GLU A 182 -0.72 1.91 15.35
CA GLU A 182 -1.02 3.33 15.48
C GLU A 182 -0.10 4.07 16.48
N ASP A 183 0.38 3.42 17.54
CA ASP A 183 1.31 4.02 18.50
C ASP A 183 2.67 4.27 17.84
N HIS A 184 3.08 3.35 16.97
CA HIS A 184 4.25 3.51 16.12
C HIS A 184 4.08 4.63 15.10
N GLN A 185 2.88 4.80 14.51
CA GLN A 185 2.59 5.97 13.65
C GLN A 185 2.75 7.28 14.43
N ALA A 186 2.18 7.38 15.63
CA ALA A 186 2.31 8.57 16.50
C ALA A 186 3.76 8.85 16.90
N SER A 187 4.53 7.80 17.18
CA SER A 187 5.96 7.89 17.49
C SER A 187 6.78 8.43 16.31
N LEU A 188 6.43 8.02 15.08
CA LEU A 188 7.07 8.54 13.87
C LEU A 188 6.77 10.03 13.66
N LEU A 189 5.51 10.46 13.85
CA LEU A 189 5.13 11.87 13.73
C LEU A 189 5.85 12.76 14.75
N THR A 190 5.99 12.28 15.99
CA THR A 190 6.77 12.98 17.04
C THR A 190 8.24 13.08 16.66
N ALA A 191 8.86 11.99 16.19
CA ALA A 191 10.26 12.01 15.75
C ALA A 191 10.47 12.98 14.57
N ILE A 192 9.55 13.02 13.60
CA ILE A 192 9.58 13.98 12.48
C ILE A 192 9.55 15.41 13.01
N LYS A 193 8.64 15.71 13.94
CA LYS A 193 8.55 17.06 14.52
C LYS A 193 9.88 17.46 15.14
N GLU A 194 10.39 16.68 16.08
CA GLU A 194 11.55 17.04 16.88
C GLU A 194 12.85 17.06 16.07
N CYS A 195 13.04 16.10 15.17
CA CYS A 195 14.30 15.93 14.44
C CYS A 195 14.34 16.65 13.09
N PHE A 196 13.20 16.93 12.46
CA PHE A 196 13.12 17.72 11.23
C PHE A 196 12.55 19.12 11.47
N LEU A 197 11.34 19.23 12.00
CA LEU A 197 10.59 20.50 12.03
C LEU A 197 11.07 21.48 13.12
N ASP A 198 11.68 20.99 14.19
CA ASP A 198 12.31 21.83 15.21
C ASP A 198 13.82 22.03 14.90
N SER A 199 14.34 21.33 13.89
CA SER A 199 15.73 21.44 13.44
C SER A 199 15.88 22.49 12.33
N ALA A 200 17.10 23.00 12.13
CA ALA A 200 17.46 23.94 11.07
C ALA A 200 17.65 23.30 9.67
N LEU A 201 17.17 22.07 9.44
CA LEU A 201 17.33 21.38 8.16
C LEU A 201 16.36 21.95 7.09
N PRO A 202 16.79 22.20 5.84
CA PRO A 202 15.96 22.87 4.83
C PRO A 202 14.95 21.96 4.12
N PHE A 203 14.70 20.76 4.66
CA PHE A 203 13.90 19.73 3.99
C PHE A 203 12.41 19.88 4.27
N ARG A 204 11.61 19.43 3.30
CA ARG A 204 10.16 19.42 3.31
C ARG A 204 9.65 17.99 3.27
N LEU A 205 8.71 17.66 4.15
CA LEU A 205 8.04 16.37 4.17
C LEU A 205 6.63 16.47 3.62
N ILE A 206 6.25 15.49 2.80
CA ILE A 206 4.87 15.26 2.38
C ILE A 206 4.45 13.88 2.89
N ILE A 207 3.46 13.86 3.79
CA ILE A 207 2.89 12.64 4.36
C ILE A 207 1.49 12.45 3.80
N THR A 208 1.18 11.27 3.27
CA THR A 208 -0.19 10.88 2.96
C THR A 208 -0.70 9.84 3.95
N SER A 209 -1.96 9.97 4.35
CA SER A 209 -2.60 8.99 5.23
C SER A 209 -4.11 9.05 5.16
N ARG A 210 -4.80 8.00 5.59
CA ARG A 210 -6.19 8.14 6.06
C ARG A 210 -6.21 8.98 7.34
N PRO A 211 -7.32 9.68 7.62
CA PRO A 211 -7.50 10.38 8.90
C PRO A 211 -7.82 9.37 10.01
N GLU A 212 -6.92 8.41 10.25
CA GLU A 212 -6.97 7.48 11.40
C GLU A 212 -6.50 8.20 12.67
N TRP A 213 -6.62 7.56 13.83
CA TRP A 213 -6.54 8.23 15.13
C TRP A 213 -5.22 8.97 15.35
N ALA A 214 -4.08 8.35 15.02
CA ALA A 214 -2.75 8.95 15.20
C ALA A 214 -2.56 10.25 14.41
N ILE A 215 -2.94 10.24 13.12
CA ILE A 215 -2.81 11.41 12.23
C ILE A 215 -3.79 12.51 12.61
N ARG A 216 -5.04 12.15 12.91
CA ARG A 216 -6.04 13.13 13.34
C ARG A 216 -5.62 13.81 14.63
N THR A 217 -5.24 13.05 15.65
CA THR A 217 -4.83 13.60 16.95
C THR A 217 -3.59 14.49 16.84
N ALA A 218 -2.67 14.19 15.92
CA ALA A 218 -1.50 15.03 15.69
C ALA A 218 -1.84 16.37 15.03
N LEU A 219 -2.84 16.41 14.13
CA LEU A 219 -3.23 17.60 13.34
C LEU A 219 -4.34 18.45 14.00
N ASP A 220 -5.24 17.81 14.76
CA ASP A 220 -6.35 18.45 15.47
C ASP A 220 -5.84 19.45 16.53
N SER A 221 -6.71 20.35 16.99
CA SER A 221 -6.35 21.37 17.98
C SER A 221 -5.75 20.76 19.25
N GLY A 222 -4.54 21.19 19.61
CA GLY A 222 -3.76 20.66 20.73
C GLY A 222 -2.83 19.50 20.36
N GLY A 223 -2.90 19.00 19.12
CA GLY A 223 -1.99 18.02 18.56
C GLY A 223 -0.57 18.55 18.33
N CYS A 224 0.41 17.65 18.24
CA CYS A 224 1.82 18.03 18.15
C CYS A 224 2.20 18.73 16.84
N LEU A 225 1.42 18.54 15.76
CA LEU A 225 1.62 19.12 14.43
C LEU A 225 0.62 20.25 14.11
N HIS A 226 -0.30 20.54 15.03
CA HIS A 226 -1.30 21.59 14.86
C HIS A 226 -0.66 22.96 14.64
N GLY A 227 -1.08 23.66 13.58
CA GLY A 227 -0.53 24.97 13.20
C GLY A 227 0.86 24.94 12.58
N ILE A 228 1.52 23.77 12.53
CA ILE A 228 2.85 23.60 11.91
C ILE A 228 2.71 22.96 10.53
N ALA A 229 1.85 21.93 10.41
CA ALA A 229 1.58 21.26 9.15
C ALA A 229 0.63 22.08 8.25
N TYR A 230 0.94 22.13 6.96
CA TYR A 230 -0.04 22.46 5.93
C TYR A 230 -0.92 21.21 5.72
N HIS A 231 -2.23 21.33 5.90
CA HIS A 231 -3.14 20.18 5.90
C HIS A 231 -4.10 20.27 4.73
N ILE A 232 -3.99 19.32 3.80
CA ILE A 232 -4.92 19.13 2.70
C ILE A 232 -5.89 18.01 3.08
N GLN A 233 -7.18 18.31 3.07
CA GLN A 233 -8.25 17.33 3.26
C GLN A 233 -8.84 16.96 1.91
N LEU A 234 -8.18 16.02 1.21
CA LEU A 234 -8.48 15.65 -0.18
C LEU A 234 -9.95 15.27 -0.42
N SER A 235 -10.60 14.66 0.57
CA SER A 235 -12.02 14.27 0.48
C SER A 235 -13.01 15.41 0.70
N ASN A 236 -12.58 16.50 1.33
CA ASN A 236 -13.44 17.62 1.71
C ASN A 236 -13.23 18.83 0.80
N GLU A 237 -11.99 19.09 0.41
CA GLU A 237 -11.58 20.27 -0.36
C GLU A 237 -11.65 20.05 -1.87
N TYR A 238 -11.57 18.79 -2.34
CA TYR A 238 -11.41 18.49 -3.76
C TYR A 238 -12.44 17.49 -4.29
N ASP A 239 -13.34 17.98 -5.15
CA ASP A 239 -14.31 17.13 -5.83
C ASP A 239 -13.66 16.27 -6.94
N ALA A 240 -13.65 14.96 -6.73
CA ALA A 240 -13.11 13.99 -7.68
C ALA A 240 -14.08 13.65 -8.83
N THR A 241 -15.32 14.14 -8.82
CA THR A 241 -16.39 13.72 -9.74
C THR A 241 -16.01 13.91 -11.22
N ALA A 242 -15.46 15.08 -11.57
CA ALA A 242 -15.04 15.38 -12.94
C ALA A 242 -13.86 14.50 -13.38
N ASP A 243 -12.92 14.24 -12.48
CA ASP A 243 -11.75 13.41 -12.77
C ASP A 243 -12.11 11.94 -12.91
N ILE A 244 -12.98 11.41 -12.04
CA ILE A 244 -13.49 10.04 -12.14
C ILE A 244 -14.24 9.85 -13.46
N ARG A 245 -15.05 10.82 -13.88
CA ARG A 245 -15.73 10.80 -15.18
C ARG A 245 -14.72 10.68 -16.33
N ARG A 246 -13.69 11.52 -16.33
CA ARG A 246 -12.63 11.50 -17.36
C ARG A 246 -11.87 10.18 -17.37
N TYR A 247 -11.51 9.68 -16.19
CA TYR A 247 -10.87 8.37 -16.00
C TYR A 247 -11.72 7.25 -16.60
N LEU A 248 -13.00 7.16 -16.22
CA LEU A 248 -13.92 6.12 -16.70
C LEU A 248 -14.09 6.17 -18.22
N TRP A 249 -14.27 7.37 -18.79
CA TRP A 249 -14.38 7.55 -20.24
C TRP A 249 -13.16 6.98 -20.97
N ARG A 250 -11.96 7.41 -20.58
CA ARG A 250 -10.70 6.99 -21.23
C ARG A 250 -10.51 5.48 -21.11
N ARG A 251 -10.62 4.94 -19.90
CA ARG A 251 -10.36 3.52 -19.66
C ARG A 251 -11.39 2.60 -20.32
N LEU A 252 -12.67 2.96 -20.35
CA LEU A 252 -13.70 2.19 -21.05
C LEU A 252 -13.52 2.24 -22.58
N GLN A 253 -13.11 3.37 -23.14
CA GLN A 253 -12.74 3.48 -24.55
C GLN A 253 -11.54 2.60 -24.89
N ASP A 254 -10.49 2.62 -24.07
CA ASP A 254 -9.31 1.76 -24.24
C ASP A 254 -9.66 0.27 -24.20
N ILE A 255 -10.49 -0.14 -23.24
CA ILE A 255 -11.00 -1.51 -23.15
C ILE A 255 -11.78 -1.88 -24.41
N GLY A 256 -12.67 -0.99 -24.85
CA GLY A 256 -13.44 -1.17 -26.08
C GLY A 256 -12.51 -1.41 -27.25
N ASN A 257 -11.58 -0.50 -27.51
CA ASN A 257 -10.62 -0.57 -28.60
C ASN A 257 -9.80 -1.87 -28.64
N ARG A 258 -9.45 -2.41 -27.47
CA ARG A 258 -8.69 -3.67 -27.35
C ARG A 258 -9.57 -4.92 -27.41
N SER A 259 -10.88 -4.79 -27.24
CA SER A 259 -11.83 -5.91 -27.24
C SER A 259 -12.19 -6.35 -28.66
N GLY A 260 -12.42 -7.65 -28.84
CA GLY A 260 -13.01 -8.20 -30.08
C GLY A 260 -14.54 -8.10 -30.16
N ASP A 261 -15.23 -7.59 -29.13
CA ASP A 261 -16.69 -7.46 -29.12
C ASP A 261 -17.13 -6.24 -29.97
N PRO A 262 -17.88 -6.43 -31.06
CA PRO A 262 -18.35 -5.33 -31.92
C PRO A 262 -19.24 -4.32 -31.18
N ARG A 263 -19.91 -4.74 -30.09
CA ARG A 263 -20.75 -3.85 -29.27
C ARG A 263 -19.91 -2.87 -28.45
N ALA A 264 -18.64 -3.18 -28.19
CA ALA A 264 -17.71 -2.32 -27.46
C ALA A 264 -17.02 -1.30 -28.41
N ARG A 265 -17.81 -0.65 -29.27
CA ARG A 265 -17.34 0.37 -30.23
C ARG A 265 -18.22 1.62 -30.20
N PRO A 266 -17.65 2.81 -30.47
CA PRO A 266 -18.46 4.01 -30.69
C PRO A 266 -19.45 3.81 -31.85
N PRO A 267 -20.67 4.40 -31.78
CA PRO A 267 -21.20 5.24 -30.71
C PRO A 267 -21.89 4.45 -29.57
N LEU A 268 -21.93 3.12 -29.65
CA LEU A 268 -22.65 2.26 -28.70
C LEU A 268 -21.91 2.11 -27.36
N TRP A 269 -20.61 2.41 -27.33
CA TRP A 269 -19.77 2.19 -26.16
C TRP A 269 -18.59 3.17 -26.02
N PRO A 270 -18.28 3.62 -24.79
CA PRO A 270 -19.20 3.66 -23.65
C PRO A 270 -20.28 4.73 -23.88
N THR A 271 -21.48 4.56 -23.33
CA THR A 271 -22.51 5.61 -23.41
C THR A 271 -22.35 6.62 -22.28
N ALA A 272 -22.79 7.87 -22.52
CA ALA A 272 -22.76 8.89 -21.46
C ALA A 272 -23.61 8.51 -20.25
N VAL A 273 -24.75 7.85 -20.46
CA VAL A 273 -25.64 7.39 -19.38
C VAL A 273 -24.95 6.38 -18.48
N ASP A 274 -24.25 5.41 -19.07
CA ASP A 274 -23.51 4.39 -18.32
C ASP A 274 -22.37 5.00 -17.52
N VAL A 275 -21.60 5.92 -18.12
CA VAL A 275 -20.50 6.61 -17.42
C VAL A 275 -21.05 7.44 -16.25
N GLU A 276 -22.12 8.21 -16.43
CA GLU A 276 -22.70 8.99 -15.33
C GLU A 276 -23.31 8.12 -14.22
N ALA A 277 -23.82 6.93 -14.54
CA ALA A 277 -24.25 5.98 -13.52
C ALA A 277 -23.07 5.50 -12.67
N LEU A 278 -21.95 5.15 -13.31
CA LEU A 278 -20.73 4.75 -12.60
C LEU A 278 -20.10 5.90 -11.80
N VAL A 279 -20.10 7.13 -12.33
CA VAL A 279 -19.59 8.32 -11.63
C VAL A 279 -20.39 8.57 -10.35
N ARG A 280 -21.73 8.48 -10.43
CA ARG A 280 -22.60 8.62 -9.24
C ARG A 280 -22.33 7.51 -8.23
N ALA A 281 -22.23 6.26 -8.68
CA ALA A 281 -21.93 5.12 -7.80
C ALA A 281 -20.54 5.24 -7.16
N ALA A 282 -19.57 5.85 -7.83
CA ALA A 282 -18.23 6.05 -7.29
C ALA A 282 -18.21 6.97 -6.06
N SER A 283 -19.17 7.90 -5.93
CA SER A 283 -19.28 8.82 -4.78
C SER A 283 -17.93 9.47 -4.40
N GLY A 284 -17.20 9.97 -5.40
CA GLY A 284 -15.89 10.61 -5.22
C GLY A 284 -14.71 9.66 -4.95
N GLN A 285 -14.90 8.33 -4.99
CA GLN A 285 -13.87 7.34 -4.69
C GLN A 285 -13.31 6.71 -5.96
N PHE A 286 -12.05 7.03 -6.29
CA PHE A 286 -11.34 6.44 -7.43
C PHE A 286 -11.21 4.92 -7.33
N ILE A 287 -11.18 4.36 -6.13
CA ILE A 287 -11.12 2.90 -5.98
C ILE A 287 -12.30 2.19 -6.61
N TYR A 288 -13.51 2.75 -6.50
CA TYR A 288 -14.68 2.18 -7.12
C TYR A 288 -14.48 2.12 -8.64
N ALA A 289 -14.13 3.26 -9.24
CA ALA A 289 -13.88 3.36 -10.67
C ALA A 289 -12.75 2.41 -11.12
N ALA A 290 -11.62 2.37 -10.41
CA ALA A 290 -10.51 1.48 -10.72
C ALA A 290 -10.88 0.00 -10.62
N THR A 291 -11.68 -0.38 -9.61
CA THR A 291 -12.17 -1.75 -9.43
C THR A 291 -13.11 -2.15 -10.58
N VAL A 292 -14.04 -1.27 -10.96
CA VAL A 292 -14.93 -1.47 -12.11
C VAL A 292 -14.14 -1.65 -13.40
N ILE A 293 -13.15 -0.78 -13.66
CA ILE A 293 -12.28 -0.88 -14.84
C ILE A 293 -11.50 -2.20 -14.86
N ARG A 294 -10.93 -2.63 -13.73
CA ARG A 294 -10.24 -3.93 -13.64
C ARG A 294 -11.19 -5.08 -13.93
N PHE A 295 -12.37 -5.08 -13.31
CA PHE A 295 -13.39 -6.12 -13.52
C PHE A 295 -13.80 -6.22 -14.99
N ILE A 296 -14.13 -5.09 -15.63
CA ILE A 296 -14.52 -5.04 -17.05
C ILE A 296 -13.38 -5.49 -17.97
N SER A 297 -12.12 -5.25 -17.58
CA SER A 297 -10.94 -5.61 -18.38
C SER A 297 -10.57 -7.10 -18.38
N GLU A 298 -11.12 -7.94 -17.48
CA GLU A 298 -10.69 -9.35 -17.43
C GLU A 298 -11.17 -10.12 -18.67
N ARG A 299 -10.26 -10.91 -19.24
CA ARG A 299 -10.34 -11.45 -20.60
C ARG A 299 -11.41 -12.51 -20.85
N ARG A 300 -11.93 -13.15 -19.81
CA ARG A 300 -12.81 -14.34 -19.93
C ARG A 300 -14.26 -14.03 -20.31
N SER A 301 -14.61 -12.78 -20.57
CA SER A 301 -15.98 -12.39 -20.89
C SER A 301 -16.05 -11.08 -21.68
N SER A 302 -17.18 -10.84 -22.35
CA SER A 302 -17.45 -9.56 -23.02
C SER A 302 -17.40 -8.39 -22.03
N PRO A 303 -16.67 -7.29 -22.33
CA PRO A 303 -16.66 -6.09 -21.50
C PRO A 303 -18.05 -5.45 -21.43
N VAL A 304 -18.84 -5.57 -22.50
CA VAL A 304 -20.22 -5.05 -22.54
C VAL A 304 -21.12 -5.76 -21.52
N ASN A 305 -21.05 -7.08 -21.48
CA ASN A 305 -21.83 -7.86 -20.52
C ASN A 305 -21.40 -7.55 -19.07
N LYS A 306 -20.10 -7.32 -18.84
CA LYS A 306 -19.58 -6.96 -17.53
C LYS A 306 -20.00 -5.56 -17.08
N LEU A 307 -19.96 -4.57 -17.97
CA LEU A 307 -20.47 -3.23 -17.65
C LEU A 307 -21.96 -3.30 -17.30
N ASN A 308 -22.77 -4.02 -18.10
CA ASN A 308 -24.19 -4.20 -17.81
C ASN A 308 -24.42 -4.86 -16.44
N ALA A 309 -23.59 -5.84 -16.07
CA ALA A 309 -23.66 -6.44 -14.74
C ALA A 309 -23.39 -5.41 -13.63
N VAL A 310 -22.33 -4.60 -13.76
CA VAL A 310 -22.00 -3.54 -12.79
C VAL A 310 -23.14 -2.52 -12.68
N LEU A 311 -23.68 -2.08 -13.81
CA LEU A 311 -24.80 -1.12 -13.83
C LEU A 311 -26.06 -1.66 -13.14
N THR A 312 -26.32 -2.96 -13.33
CA THR A 312 -27.44 -3.65 -12.67
C THR A 312 -27.27 -3.66 -11.15
N TRP A 313 -26.06 -3.93 -10.65
CA TRP A 313 -25.75 -3.89 -9.21
C TRP A 313 -25.95 -2.50 -8.60
N THR A 314 -25.66 -1.45 -9.37
CA THR A 314 -25.72 -0.06 -8.90
C THR A 314 -27.11 0.59 -8.95
N SER A 315 -28.11 -0.08 -9.54
CA SER A 315 -29.44 0.50 -9.78
C SER A 315 -30.37 0.49 -8.54
N GLY A 316 -29.93 -0.04 -7.40
CA GLY A 316 -30.72 -0.09 -6.15
C GLY A 316 -30.74 1.23 -5.35
N GLU A 317 -31.93 1.66 -4.92
CA GLU A 317 -32.28 3.02 -4.43
C GLU A 317 -31.74 3.49 -3.07
N ASN A 318 -30.91 2.73 -2.33
CA ASN A 318 -30.52 3.09 -0.95
C ASN A 318 -29.05 3.54 -0.76
N GLN A 319 -28.48 4.30 -1.70
CA GLN A 319 -27.07 4.74 -1.64
C GLN A 319 -26.80 6.00 -0.79
N ARG A 320 -27.74 6.48 0.03
CA ARG A 320 -27.62 7.82 0.65
C ARG A 320 -26.91 7.89 2.01
N SER A 321 -26.57 6.77 2.64
CA SER A 321 -26.15 6.79 4.07
C SER A 321 -24.72 6.31 4.34
N ASN A 322 -24.07 5.61 3.41
CA ASN A 322 -22.67 5.18 3.58
C ASN A 322 -21.91 5.42 2.26
N PRO A 323 -20.84 6.25 2.25
CA PRO A 323 -20.05 6.50 1.05
C PRO A 323 -19.43 5.21 0.49
N PHE A 324 -19.16 4.21 1.31
CA PHE A 324 -18.67 2.90 0.87
C PHE A 324 -19.77 1.94 0.42
N ALA A 325 -21.07 2.27 0.53
CA ALA A 325 -22.15 1.31 0.22
C ALA A 325 -22.06 0.76 -1.20
N ALA A 326 -21.82 1.63 -2.19
CA ALA A 326 -21.66 1.20 -3.58
C ALA A 326 -20.40 0.34 -3.79
N LEU A 327 -19.31 0.66 -3.07
CA LEU A 327 -18.08 -0.12 -3.09
C LEU A 327 -18.27 -1.50 -2.43
N ASP A 328 -18.93 -1.55 -1.28
CA ASP A 328 -19.24 -2.78 -0.55
C ASP A 328 -20.18 -3.67 -1.36
N LEU A 329 -21.18 -3.09 -2.05
CA LEU A 329 -22.04 -3.80 -2.99
C LEU A 329 -21.25 -4.35 -4.19
N LEU A 330 -20.29 -3.57 -4.71
CA LEU A 330 -19.42 -4.03 -5.80
C LEU A 330 -18.55 -5.20 -5.35
N TYR A 331 -17.90 -5.10 -4.19
CA TYR A 331 -17.12 -6.20 -3.61
C TYR A 331 -17.99 -7.42 -3.35
N THR A 332 -19.15 -7.24 -2.72
CA THR A 332 -20.11 -8.32 -2.47
C THR A 332 -20.48 -9.02 -3.77
N SER A 333 -20.82 -8.27 -4.81
CA SER A 333 -21.25 -8.85 -6.09
C SER A 333 -20.13 -9.60 -6.83
N ILE A 334 -18.89 -9.11 -6.75
CA ILE A 334 -17.72 -9.80 -7.33
C ILE A 334 -17.44 -11.09 -6.55
N VAL A 335 -17.39 -11.02 -5.22
CA VAL A 335 -17.10 -12.18 -4.35
C VAL A 335 -18.20 -13.23 -4.45
N SER A 336 -19.48 -12.85 -4.47
CA SER A 336 -20.58 -13.80 -4.63
C SER A 336 -20.54 -14.51 -5.99
N LYS A 337 -20.23 -13.78 -7.08
CA LYS A 337 -20.05 -14.41 -8.40
C LYS A 337 -18.86 -15.37 -8.43
N ALA A 338 -17.76 -14.99 -7.81
CA ALA A 338 -16.59 -15.86 -7.71
C ALA A 338 -16.89 -17.11 -6.88
N LYS A 339 -17.63 -16.96 -5.77
CA LYS A 339 -18.12 -18.08 -4.96
C LYS A 339 -18.96 -19.05 -5.78
N GLU A 340 -19.98 -18.56 -6.47
CA GLU A 340 -20.85 -19.40 -7.32
C GLU A 340 -20.05 -20.13 -8.42
N ALA A 341 -19.11 -19.44 -9.07
CA ALA A 341 -18.26 -20.06 -10.09
C ALA A 341 -17.32 -21.11 -9.50
N TYR A 342 -16.75 -20.84 -8.33
CA TYR A 342 -15.87 -21.76 -7.61
C TYR A 342 -16.63 -23.00 -7.16
N GLU A 343 -17.79 -22.86 -6.51
CA GLU A 343 -18.58 -24.00 -6.02
C GLU A 343 -19.10 -24.90 -7.15
N VAL A 344 -19.24 -24.38 -8.37
CA VAL A 344 -19.55 -25.17 -9.56
C VAL A 344 -18.32 -25.89 -10.12
N ALA A 345 -17.14 -25.27 -10.03
CA ALA A 345 -15.90 -25.81 -10.57
C ALA A 345 -15.18 -26.77 -9.60
N ASP A 346 -15.32 -26.54 -8.30
CA ASP A 346 -14.69 -27.32 -7.25
C ASP A 346 -15.42 -28.66 -7.05
N THR A 347 -14.66 -29.73 -7.11
CA THR A 347 -15.18 -31.10 -6.86
C THR A 347 -14.85 -31.59 -5.45
N THR A 348 -14.07 -30.82 -4.69
CA THR A 348 -13.61 -31.19 -3.34
C THR A 348 -14.60 -30.82 -2.24
N GLY A 349 -15.53 -29.89 -2.52
CA GLY A 349 -16.57 -29.45 -1.58
C GLY A 349 -16.04 -28.47 -0.53
N GLN A 350 -14.96 -27.75 -0.84
CA GLN A 350 -14.37 -26.79 0.08
C GLN A 350 -15.20 -25.50 0.14
N ASP A 351 -15.30 -24.94 1.35
CA ASP A 351 -15.99 -23.67 1.55
C ASP A 351 -15.11 -22.52 1.05
N PHE A 352 -15.54 -21.92 -0.06
CA PHE A 352 -14.89 -20.78 -0.69
C PHE A 352 -14.61 -19.62 0.27
N LEU A 353 -15.55 -19.30 1.17
CA LEU A 353 -15.38 -18.19 2.10
C LEU A 353 -14.32 -18.52 3.16
N LEU A 354 -14.32 -19.75 3.69
CA LEU A 354 -13.28 -20.17 4.63
C LEU A 354 -11.88 -20.11 3.98
N LEU A 355 -11.74 -20.54 2.72
CA LEU A 355 -10.48 -20.43 1.98
C LEU A 355 -10.05 -18.98 1.77
N LEU A 356 -10.95 -18.13 1.25
CA LEU A 356 -10.66 -16.71 1.00
C LEU A 356 -10.25 -16.00 2.29
N HIS A 357 -10.95 -16.26 3.40
CA HIS A 357 -10.63 -15.68 4.70
C HIS A 357 -9.36 -16.25 5.33
N ALA A 358 -9.02 -17.52 5.06
CA ALA A 358 -7.74 -18.10 5.48
C ALA A 358 -6.56 -17.43 4.76
N TYR A 359 -6.69 -17.19 3.46
CA TYR A 359 -5.70 -16.41 2.69
C TYR A 359 -5.56 -14.98 3.21
N ARG A 360 -6.67 -14.32 3.52
CA ARG A 360 -6.67 -12.98 4.14
C ARG A 360 -5.99 -13.01 5.52
N LEU A 361 -6.29 -13.99 6.36
CA LEU A 361 -5.67 -14.14 7.68
C LEU A 361 -4.16 -14.41 7.57
N ASN A 362 -3.73 -15.15 6.56
CA ASN A 362 -2.31 -15.38 6.29
C ASN A 362 -1.58 -14.09 5.92
N ILE A 363 -2.19 -13.18 5.16
CA ILE A 363 -1.62 -11.84 4.88
C ILE A 363 -1.44 -11.05 6.17
N ASP A 364 -2.41 -11.09 7.07
CA ASP A 364 -2.39 -10.34 8.33
C ASP A 364 -1.38 -10.91 9.35
N ARG A 365 -1.20 -12.25 9.38
CA ARG A 365 -0.43 -12.93 10.44
C ARG A 365 0.93 -13.46 10.03
N ASN A 366 1.15 -13.73 8.74
CA ASN A 366 2.39 -14.32 8.25
C ASN A 366 3.19 -13.27 7.47
N PRO A 367 4.38 -12.85 7.97
CA PRO A 367 5.23 -11.90 7.27
C PRO A 367 5.58 -12.36 5.86
N ASP A 368 5.68 -13.68 5.66
CA ASP A 368 6.00 -14.30 4.38
C ASP A 368 4.80 -14.60 3.49
N HIS A 369 3.64 -14.91 4.08
CA HIS A 369 2.35 -15.18 3.42
C HIS A 369 2.47 -15.88 2.05
N ILE A 370 3.34 -16.89 1.98
CA ILE A 370 3.59 -17.69 0.78
C ILE A 370 2.32 -18.48 0.47
N VAL A 371 1.84 -18.33 -0.76
CA VAL A 371 0.58 -18.92 -1.20
C VAL A 371 0.69 -20.43 -1.30
N GLN A 372 1.83 -20.93 -1.78
CA GLN A 372 2.08 -22.37 -1.93
C GLN A 372 2.06 -23.09 -0.58
N ASP A 373 2.61 -22.49 0.46
CA ASP A 373 2.61 -23.09 1.81
C ASP A 373 1.17 -23.25 2.32
N LEU A 374 0.34 -22.23 2.08
CA LEU A 374 -1.06 -22.27 2.49
C LEU A 374 -1.89 -23.22 1.61
N ASP A 375 -1.60 -23.35 0.32
CA ASP A 375 -2.23 -24.32 -0.58
C ASP A 375 -2.01 -25.76 -0.10
N ILE A 376 -0.79 -26.08 0.33
CA ILE A 376 -0.44 -27.42 0.86
C ILE A 376 -1.30 -27.73 2.09
N ILE A 377 -1.49 -26.74 2.97
CA ILE A 377 -2.27 -26.90 4.19
C ILE A 377 -3.77 -26.98 3.88
N LEU A 378 -4.28 -26.06 3.07
CA LEU A 378 -5.73 -25.85 2.94
C LEU A 378 -6.39 -26.68 1.83
N CYS A 379 -5.69 -26.87 0.71
CA CYS A 379 -6.35 -27.14 -0.56
C CYS A 379 -6.14 -28.54 -1.14
N SER A 380 -5.34 -29.42 -0.54
CA SER A 380 -5.03 -30.79 -1.01
C SER A 380 -4.43 -30.92 -2.43
N GLU A 381 -4.55 -29.91 -3.29
CA GLU A 381 -4.02 -29.85 -4.65
C GLU A 381 -3.03 -28.68 -4.85
N PRO A 382 -1.89 -28.90 -5.53
CA PRO A 382 -0.96 -27.83 -5.86
C PRO A 382 -1.60 -26.78 -6.79
N ASN A 383 -1.41 -25.49 -6.45
CA ASN A 383 -1.94 -24.33 -7.19
C ASN A 383 -3.46 -24.13 -7.10
N ALA A 384 -4.13 -24.71 -6.11
CA ALA A 384 -5.55 -24.51 -5.89
C ALA A 384 -5.93 -23.03 -5.65
N HIS A 385 -5.02 -22.22 -5.10
CA HIS A 385 -5.21 -20.77 -5.03
C HIS A 385 -5.53 -20.13 -6.39
N ALA A 386 -4.97 -20.65 -7.49
CA ALA A 386 -5.19 -20.12 -8.83
C ALA A 386 -6.64 -20.30 -9.28
N LEU A 387 -7.30 -21.39 -8.84
CA LEU A 387 -8.73 -21.60 -9.03
C LEU A 387 -9.54 -20.68 -8.11
N LEU A 388 -9.16 -20.56 -6.84
CA LEU A 388 -9.85 -19.69 -5.88
C LEU A 388 -9.92 -18.23 -6.34
N ILE A 389 -8.83 -17.72 -6.92
CA ILE A 389 -8.72 -16.31 -7.29
C ILE A 389 -9.02 -16.01 -8.76
N SER A 390 -9.37 -17.03 -9.58
CA SER A 390 -9.52 -16.84 -11.03
C SER A 390 -10.58 -15.82 -11.41
N ASP A 391 -11.60 -15.68 -10.57
CA ASP A 391 -12.72 -14.75 -10.75
C ASP A 391 -12.66 -13.57 -9.76
N LEU A 392 -11.53 -13.45 -9.04
CA LEU A 392 -11.21 -12.36 -8.12
C LEU A 392 -10.07 -11.46 -8.64
N HIS A 393 -9.65 -11.60 -9.90
CA HIS A 393 -8.52 -10.83 -10.47
C HIS A 393 -8.69 -9.31 -10.44
N SER A 394 -9.91 -8.80 -10.28
CA SER A 394 -10.18 -7.37 -10.07
C SER A 394 -9.87 -6.88 -8.66
N LEU A 395 -9.77 -7.80 -7.69
CA LEU A 395 -9.57 -7.53 -6.25
C LEU A 395 -8.24 -8.06 -5.73
N VAL A 396 -7.77 -9.18 -6.28
CA VAL A 396 -6.61 -9.94 -5.79
C VAL A 396 -5.74 -10.38 -6.95
N THR A 397 -4.43 -10.43 -6.74
CA THR A 397 -3.44 -10.96 -7.67
C THR A 397 -2.36 -11.74 -6.93
N THR A 398 -1.52 -12.48 -7.65
CA THR A 398 -0.31 -13.10 -7.11
C THR A 398 0.93 -12.39 -7.62
N GLU A 399 1.91 -12.16 -6.76
CA GLU A 399 3.20 -11.59 -7.17
C GLU A 399 4.38 -12.50 -6.77
N PRO A 400 5.48 -12.51 -7.55
CA PRO A 400 6.67 -13.26 -7.19
C PRO A 400 7.23 -12.81 -5.85
N TYR A 401 7.54 -13.77 -4.99
CA TYR A 401 8.21 -13.53 -3.73
C TYR A 401 9.66 -14.02 -3.79
N SER A 402 10.58 -13.14 -3.41
CA SER A 402 11.99 -13.47 -3.26
C SER A 402 12.36 -13.36 -1.78
N ASN A 403 12.49 -14.50 -1.09
CA ASN A 403 13.03 -14.52 0.25
C ASN A 403 14.57 -14.59 0.18
N PRO A 404 15.32 -13.64 0.77
CA PRO A 404 16.78 -13.72 0.81
C PRO A 404 17.33 -14.92 1.62
N ARG A 405 16.48 -15.61 2.41
CA ARG A 405 16.84 -16.79 3.20
C ARG A 405 16.54 -18.13 2.49
N VAL A 406 15.81 -18.11 1.38
CA VAL A 406 15.42 -19.32 0.61
C VAL A 406 16.16 -19.33 -0.73
N SER A 407 16.60 -20.50 -1.18
CA SER A 407 17.31 -20.64 -2.45
C SER A 407 16.47 -20.06 -3.62
N PRO A 408 17.06 -19.24 -4.52
CA PRO A 408 16.36 -18.54 -5.61
C PRO A 408 15.75 -19.47 -6.69
N SER A 409 15.81 -20.78 -6.50
CA SER A 409 15.28 -21.80 -7.41
C SER A 409 13.78 -22.06 -7.26
N GLN A 410 13.12 -21.55 -6.21
CA GLN A 410 11.67 -21.70 -6.02
C GLN A 410 10.94 -20.43 -6.48
N ASN A 411 10.04 -20.57 -7.45
CA ASN A 411 9.11 -19.51 -7.88
C ASN A 411 7.99 -19.35 -6.84
N LEU A 412 8.33 -18.83 -5.67
CA LEU A 412 7.37 -18.57 -4.60
C LEU A 412 6.45 -17.40 -4.98
N LEU A 413 5.19 -17.48 -4.58
CA LEU A 413 4.19 -16.46 -4.85
C LEU A 413 3.60 -15.97 -3.53
N ARG A 414 3.27 -14.69 -3.48
CA ARG A 414 2.49 -14.06 -2.42
C ARG A 414 1.17 -13.57 -2.97
N LEU A 415 0.12 -13.66 -2.15
CA LEU A 415 -1.19 -13.13 -2.49
C LEU A 415 -1.23 -11.64 -2.16
N LYS A 416 -1.62 -10.83 -3.13
CA LYS A 416 -1.71 -9.38 -3.01
C LYS A 416 -3.13 -8.93 -3.26
N MET A 417 -3.72 -8.27 -2.28
CA MET A 417 -4.95 -7.51 -2.47
C MET A 417 -4.60 -6.14 -3.04
N TYR A 418 -5.33 -5.68 -4.07
CA TYR A 418 -5.01 -4.40 -4.72
C TYR A 418 -5.15 -3.20 -3.80
N HIS A 419 -5.97 -3.29 -2.75
CA HIS A 419 -6.21 -2.16 -1.87
C HIS A 419 -6.66 -2.58 -0.46
N LYS A 420 -6.17 -1.84 0.56
CA LYS A 420 -6.53 -2.01 1.98
C LYS A 420 -8.04 -2.01 2.22
N SER A 421 -8.83 -1.25 1.45
CA SER A 421 -10.29 -1.20 1.59
C SER A 421 -11.02 -2.53 1.37
N PHE A 422 -10.43 -3.46 0.62
CA PHE A 422 -10.99 -4.80 0.44
C PHE A 422 -10.66 -5.71 1.63
N LEU A 423 -9.46 -5.59 2.22
CA LEU A 423 -9.15 -6.20 3.52
C LEU A 423 -10.10 -5.68 4.60
N ASP A 424 -10.29 -4.35 4.66
CA ASP A 424 -11.22 -3.69 5.57
C ASP A 424 -12.68 -4.18 5.36
N PHE A 425 -13.05 -4.52 4.12
CA PHE A 425 -14.38 -5.04 3.79
C PHE A 425 -14.55 -6.46 4.33
N LEU A 426 -13.61 -7.36 4.04
CA LEU A 426 -13.65 -8.75 4.52
C LEU A 426 -13.56 -8.84 6.05
N GLY A 427 -12.87 -7.90 6.69
CA GLY A 427 -12.71 -7.85 8.15
C GLY A 427 -13.89 -7.31 8.94
N ASP A 428 -14.86 -6.64 8.30
CA ASP A 428 -15.95 -5.93 8.97
C ASP A 428 -17.31 -6.58 8.68
N VAL A 429 -17.95 -7.11 9.74
CA VAL A 429 -19.25 -7.79 9.69
C VAL A 429 -20.37 -6.91 9.11
N ASN A 430 -20.33 -5.59 9.33
CA ASN A 430 -21.35 -4.68 8.83
C ASN A 430 -21.19 -4.41 7.33
N ARG A 431 -19.95 -4.49 6.83
CA ARG A 431 -19.62 -4.27 5.42
C ARG A 431 -19.83 -5.53 4.60
N SER A 432 -19.23 -6.66 5.00
CA SER A 432 -19.30 -7.91 4.23
C SER A 432 -20.54 -8.76 4.48
N LYS A 433 -21.26 -8.55 5.60
CA LYS A 433 -22.55 -9.20 5.92
C LYS A 433 -22.47 -10.72 5.75
N ASP A 434 -23.23 -11.29 4.81
CA ASP A 434 -23.30 -12.73 4.54
C ASP A 434 -21.97 -13.34 4.06
N LEU A 435 -21.01 -12.50 3.65
CA LEU A 435 -19.65 -12.92 3.27
C LEU A 435 -18.66 -12.85 4.45
N TYR A 436 -19.09 -12.35 5.62
CA TYR A 436 -18.27 -12.30 6.82
C TYR A 436 -18.07 -13.70 7.40
N VAL A 437 -16.82 -14.05 7.73
CA VAL A 437 -16.50 -15.25 8.49
C VAL A 437 -15.74 -14.84 9.75
N PRO A 438 -16.21 -15.21 10.96
CA PRO A 438 -15.51 -14.89 12.20
C PRO A 438 -14.09 -15.45 12.21
N THR A 439 -13.12 -14.65 12.67
CA THR A 439 -11.70 -15.06 12.72
C THR A 439 -11.49 -16.36 13.49
N SER A 440 -12.27 -16.62 14.55
CA SER A 440 -12.21 -17.88 15.31
C SER A 440 -12.58 -19.10 14.46
N GLN A 441 -13.54 -18.97 13.55
CA GLN A 441 -13.93 -20.04 12.64
C GLN A 441 -12.84 -20.30 11.60
N VAL A 442 -12.24 -19.24 11.05
CA VAL A 442 -11.12 -19.34 10.10
C VAL A 442 -9.92 -20.03 10.77
N ILE A 443 -9.55 -19.60 11.99
CA ILE A 443 -8.46 -20.22 12.75
C ILE A 443 -8.75 -21.70 13.00
N THR A 444 -9.99 -22.03 13.39
CA THR A 444 -10.38 -23.43 13.63
C THR A 444 -10.26 -24.26 12.35
N PHE A 445 -10.74 -23.73 11.22
CA PHE A 445 -10.63 -24.37 9.91
C PHE A 445 -9.16 -24.63 9.52
N VAL A 446 -8.31 -23.61 9.62
CA VAL A 446 -6.87 -23.75 9.32
C VAL A 446 -6.21 -24.75 10.27
N ALA A 447 -6.51 -24.70 11.57
CA ALA A 447 -5.93 -25.61 12.55
C ALA A 447 -6.32 -27.06 12.30
N VAL A 448 -7.59 -27.34 11.96
CA VAL A 448 -8.04 -28.68 11.57
C VAL A 448 -7.28 -29.17 10.34
N ARG A 449 -7.14 -28.33 9.31
CA ARG A 449 -6.40 -28.67 8.10
C ARG A 449 -4.91 -28.93 8.34
N CYS A 450 -4.28 -28.15 9.21
CA CYS A 450 -2.91 -28.42 9.66
C CYS A 450 -2.79 -29.80 10.34
N LEU A 451 -3.73 -30.16 11.22
CA LEU A 451 -3.73 -31.46 11.91
C LEU A 451 -3.95 -32.62 10.94
N GLU A 452 -4.86 -32.47 9.97
CA GLU A 452 -5.07 -33.45 8.90
C GLU A 452 -3.79 -33.66 8.09
N HIS A 453 -3.14 -32.56 7.66
CA HIS A 453 -1.88 -32.62 6.92
C HIS A 453 -0.76 -33.30 7.71
N VAL A 454 -0.59 -32.96 9.00
CA VAL A 454 0.41 -33.60 9.87
C VAL A 454 0.13 -35.10 10.04
N GLY A 455 -1.13 -35.51 10.08
CA GLY A 455 -1.53 -36.91 10.16
C GLY A 455 -1.22 -37.74 8.90
N GLU A 456 -1.12 -37.08 7.75
CA GLU A 456 -0.83 -37.71 6.45
C GLU A 456 0.68 -37.74 6.12
N CYS A 457 1.49 -36.89 6.77
CA CYS A 457 2.94 -36.84 6.59
C CYS A 457 3.68 -38.02 7.26
N SER A 458 4.68 -38.58 6.56
CA SER A 458 5.59 -39.57 7.16
C SER A 458 6.60 -38.89 8.10
N SER A 459 7.24 -39.63 9.00
CA SER A 459 8.18 -39.07 10.00
C SER A 459 9.38 -38.32 9.41
N ASP A 460 9.69 -38.53 8.12
CA ASP A 460 10.77 -37.83 7.41
C ASP A 460 10.32 -36.48 6.79
N ASP A 461 9.02 -36.24 6.61
CA ASP A 461 8.44 -34.99 6.09
C ASP A 461 8.25 -33.91 7.17
N ILE A 462 8.33 -34.29 8.45
CA ILE A 462 8.06 -33.43 9.62
C ILE A 462 9.06 -32.26 9.76
N ARG A 463 10.23 -32.33 9.13
CA ARG A 463 11.22 -31.22 9.14
C ARG A 463 10.72 -29.92 8.50
N TRP A 464 9.65 -29.96 7.70
CA TRP A 464 9.03 -28.77 7.10
C TRP A 464 8.09 -28.02 8.06
N VAL A 465 7.46 -28.73 9.00
CA VAL A 465 6.46 -28.16 9.92
C VAL A 465 7.09 -27.16 10.90
N ASP A 466 8.39 -27.32 11.22
CA ASP A 466 9.13 -26.40 12.09
C ASP A 466 9.23 -24.97 11.52
N HIS A 467 9.14 -24.78 10.19
CA HIS A 467 9.17 -23.44 9.58
C HIS A 467 7.80 -22.74 9.63
N VAL A 468 6.72 -23.51 9.52
CA VAL A 468 5.34 -22.99 9.58
C VAL A 468 4.90 -22.78 11.04
N ALA A 469 5.18 -23.70 11.95
CA ALA A 469 4.80 -23.56 13.36
C ALA A 469 5.48 -22.36 14.04
N ALA A 470 6.77 -22.12 13.75
CA ALA A 470 7.52 -21.00 14.32
C ALA A 470 7.02 -19.61 13.89
N SER A 471 6.27 -19.51 12.78
CA SER A 471 5.69 -18.23 12.33
C SER A 471 4.30 -17.95 12.92
N TRP A 472 3.59 -18.97 13.43
CA TRP A 472 2.23 -18.83 13.95
C TRP A 472 2.18 -18.66 15.48
N ASP A 473 3.16 -19.18 16.22
CA ASP A 473 3.20 -19.13 17.70
C ASP A 473 3.60 -17.76 18.29
N SER A 474 4.09 -16.81 17.48
CA SER A 474 4.62 -15.52 17.99
C SER A 474 3.56 -14.47 18.36
N SER A 475 2.26 -14.79 18.25
CA SER A 475 1.16 -13.83 18.51
C SER A 475 0.08 -14.34 19.48
N ALA A 476 0.38 -15.39 20.25
CA ALA A 476 -0.40 -15.77 21.43
C ALA A 476 0.23 -15.14 22.69
N ALA A 477 0.26 -13.81 22.77
CA ALA A 477 0.47 -13.03 23.98
C ALA A 477 -0.22 -11.68 23.86
#